data_AF-A0A1Q7WF35-F1
#
_entry.id   AF-A0A1Q7WF35-F1
#
_cell.length_a   1.000
_cell.length_b   1.000
_cell.length_c   1.000
_cell.angle_alpha   90.00
_cell.angle_beta   90.00
_cell.angle_gamma   90.00
#
_symmetry.space_group_name_H-M   'P 1'
#
loop_
_entity.id
_entity.type
_entity.pdbx_description
1 polymer ?
#
loop_
_entity_poly.entity_id
_entity_poly.type
_entity_poly.pdbx_seq_one_letter_code
_entity_poly.pdbx_strand_id
1 'polypeptide(L)'
;MVARLTIRGAAAILVAAALAGCHTKPAQSPRCVALQQRYGLTPCPADPIPVESVTVQNLDRNLPDAEAHRIAMAYLRSRALYYLAIQANSDRFFTAGVISRPDDTPLMFDAETSHIKDARDRHGTLVLVSRSTLKSIRVVPLPEDLRAGLGTPTAPMADAVVIDADGPEQQVIRVPGRPDEPVSTLERGDSYRLLVGGVLVTKEGLPETFAELGQWECLDPDTHGACQLPSAGQ
;
A
#
# COMPACT_ATOMS: atom_id res chain seq x y z
N MET A 1 20.02 59.99 -46.72
CA MET A 1 20.74 59.14 -47.70
C MET A 1 20.75 57.73 -47.11
N VAL A 2 19.76 56.87 -47.37
CA VAL A 2 19.56 56.00 -48.55
C VAL A 2 20.76 55.11 -48.85
N ALA A 3 20.64 53.83 -48.49
CA ALA A 3 20.91 52.70 -49.37
C ALA A 3 20.23 51.43 -48.81
N ARG A 4 19.13 51.03 -49.46
CA ARG A 4 18.53 49.69 -49.36
C ARG A 4 19.38 48.73 -50.20
N LEU A 5 19.66 47.53 -49.71
CA LEU A 5 20.01 46.39 -50.56
C LEU A 5 19.08 45.22 -50.25
N THR A 6 18.18 44.99 -51.20
CA THR A 6 17.32 43.81 -51.36
C THR A 6 18.14 42.66 -51.92
N ILE A 7 18.10 41.50 -51.26
CA ILE A 7 18.44 40.21 -51.89
C ILE A 7 17.20 39.32 -51.80
N ARG A 8 16.62 39.06 -52.97
CA ARG A 8 15.66 37.97 -53.22
C ARG A 8 16.48 36.72 -53.51
N GLY A 9 16.16 35.63 -52.83
CA GLY A 9 16.69 34.29 -53.12
C GLY A 9 15.78 33.25 -52.51
N ALA A 10 14.83 32.77 -53.31
CA ALA A 10 13.96 31.66 -52.96
C ALA A 10 14.76 30.35 -53.02
N ALA A 11 14.69 29.56 -51.96
CA ALA A 11 14.94 28.12 -52.00
C ALA A 11 13.85 27.42 -51.20
N ALA A 12 12.86 26.90 -51.93
CA ALA A 12 11.86 25.98 -51.43
C ALA A 12 12.36 24.55 -51.69
N ILE A 13 12.71 23.81 -50.63
CA ILE A 13 12.85 22.34 -50.60
C ILE A 13 12.47 21.92 -49.17
N LEU A 14 11.22 21.49 -48.94
CA LEU A 14 10.82 20.08 -48.81
C LEU A 14 11.57 19.33 -47.70
N VAL A 15 10.99 19.21 -46.50
CA VAL A 15 10.59 17.93 -45.86
C VAL A 15 9.54 18.24 -44.79
N ALA A 16 8.27 18.19 -45.18
CA ALA A 16 7.16 18.01 -44.25
C ALA A 16 6.84 16.51 -44.22
N ALA A 17 7.39 15.76 -43.26
CA ALA A 17 6.96 14.40 -42.89
C ALA A 17 7.78 13.85 -41.70
N ALA A 18 7.64 14.44 -40.51
CA ALA A 18 8.09 13.77 -39.26
C ALA A 18 7.14 14.02 -38.07
N LEU A 19 5.91 14.49 -38.34
CA LEU A 19 4.89 14.79 -37.33
C LEU A 19 3.68 13.85 -37.48
N ALA A 20 3.92 12.54 -37.49
CA ALA A 20 2.88 11.54 -37.31
C ALA A 20 3.48 10.22 -36.83
N GLY A 21 4.49 10.29 -35.97
CA GLY A 21 4.75 9.18 -35.06
C GLY A 21 3.63 9.17 -34.03
N CYS A 22 2.40 8.80 -34.43
CA CYS A 22 1.34 8.43 -33.50
C CYS A 22 1.93 7.32 -32.64
N HIS A 23 2.49 7.68 -31.51
CA HIS A 23 2.79 6.75 -30.44
C HIS A 23 1.42 6.33 -29.92
N THR A 24 0.77 5.42 -30.64
CA THR A 24 -0.36 4.67 -30.13
C THR A 24 0.14 4.04 -28.87
N LYS A 25 -0.17 4.66 -27.72
CA LYS A 25 0.04 4.04 -26.42
C LYS A 25 -0.55 2.64 -26.54
N PRO A 26 0.21 1.58 -26.27
CA PRO A 26 -0.34 0.23 -26.33
C PRO A 26 -1.63 0.20 -25.52
N ALA A 27 -2.67 -0.41 -26.09
CA ALA A 27 -3.95 -0.52 -25.42
C ALA A 27 -3.74 -1.10 -24.02
N GLN A 28 -4.18 -0.37 -23.00
CA GLN A 28 -4.02 -0.76 -21.62
C GLN A 28 -4.72 -2.11 -21.41
N SER A 29 -4.06 -3.05 -20.73
CA SER A 29 -4.65 -4.39 -20.53
C SER A 29 -5.97 -4.27 -19.75
N PRO A 30 -6.92 -5.20 -19.94
CA PRO A 30 -8.20 -5.19 -19.21
C PRO A 30 -8.01 -5.13 -17.68
N ARG A 31 -7.01 -5.84 -17.14
CA ARG A 31 -6.62 -5.76 -15.73
C ARG A 31 -6.25 -4.33 -15.34
N CYS A 32 -5.38 -3.67 -16.11
CA CYS A 32 -4.95 -2.33 -15.80
C CYS A 32 -6.07 -1.29 -15.90
N VAL A 33 -7.03 -1.49 -16.82
CA VAL A 33 -8.23 -0.64 -16.89
C VAL A 33 -9.08 -0.82 -15.63
N ALA A 34 -9.34 -2.08 -15.23
CA ALA A 34 -10.10 -2.37 -14.02
C ALA A 34 -9.43 -1.80 -12.76
N LEU A 35 -8.10 -1.95 -12.62
CA LEU A 35 -7.36 -1.44 -11.45
C LEU A 35 -7.42 0.09 -11.34
N GLN A 36 -7.29 0.79 -12.47
CA GLN A 36 -7.41 2.25 -12.51
C GLN A 36 -8.85 2.70 -12.20
N GLN A 37 -9.85 2.08 -12.85
CA GLN A 37 -11.25 2.49 -12.73
C GLN A 37 -11.85 2.18 -11.36
N ARG A 38 -11.55 1.01 -10.81
CA ARG A 38 -12.12 0.55 -9.53
C ARG A 38 -11.35 1.07 -8.33
N TYR A 39 -10.01 1.15 -8.44
CA TYR A 39 -9.16 1.37 -7.27
C TYR A 39 -8.26 2.61 -7.38
N GLY A 40 -8.27 3.32 -8.52
CA GLY A 40 -7.42 4.50 -8.71
C GLY A 40 -5.92 4.19 -8.71
N LEU A 41 -5.52 2.94 -8.97
CA LEU A 41 -4.11 2.56 -8.98
C LEU A 41 -3.47 2.91 -10.33
N THR A 42 -2.70 4.00 -10.33
CA THR A 42 -1.91 4.46 -11.48
C THR A 42 -0.50 4.87 -11.04
N PRO A 43 0.57 4.35 -11.68
CA PRO A 43 0.57 3.41 -12.81
C PRO A 43 0.00 2.02 -12.44
N CYS A 44 -0.36 1.23 -13.45
CA CYS A 44 -0.89 -0.11 -13.24
C CYS A 44 0.14 -0.97 -12.47
N PRO A 45 -0.25 -1.60 -11.34
CA PRO A 45 0.63 -2.50 -10.59
C PRO A 45 1.16 -3.65 -11.46
N ALA A 46 2.39 -4.09 -11.20
CA ALA A 46 2.96 -5.28 -11.82
C ALA A 46 2.14 -6.55 -11.52
N ASP A 47 2.30 -7.58 -12.35
CA ASP A 47 1.65 -8.88 -12.19
C ASP A 47 2.69 -10.01 -12.33
N PRO A 48 2.98 -10.77 -11.26
CA PRO A 48 2.46 -10.61 -9.89
C PRO A 48 2.97 -9.32 -9.22
N ILE A 49 2.24 -8.87 -8.20
CA ILE A 49 2.68 -7.72 -7.37
C ILE A 49 3.94 -8.14 -6.59
N PRO A 50 5.07 -7.42 -6.73
CA PRO A 50 6.27 -7.69 -5.94
C PRO A 50 5.98 -7.46 -4.46
N VAL A 51 6.35 -8.43 -3.63
CA VAL A 51 6.26 -8.32 -2.17
C VAL A 51 7.64 -8.46 -1.54
N GLU A 52 7.78 -7.96 -0.30
CA GLU A 52 9.00 -8.11 0.49
C GLU A 52 9.29 -9.59 0.77
N SER A 53 10.56 -9.99 0.65
CA SER A 53 11.02 -11.32 1.06
C SER A 53 11.33 -11.32 2.55
N VAL A 54 10.45 -11.90 3.35
CA VAL A 54 10.60 -11.97 4.81
C VAL A 54 10.46 -13.40 5.32
N THR A 55 11.05 -13.68 6.47
CA THR A 55 10.87 -14.96 7.15
C THR A 55 9.43 -15.06 7.66
N VAL A 56 8.74 -16.10 7.24
CA VAL A 56 7.40 -16.47 7.72
C VAL A 56 7.53 -17.62 8.69
N GLN A 57 6.95 -17.50 9.89
CA GLN A 57 6.88 -18.58 10.88
C GLN A 57 5.43 -18.90 11.19
N ASN A 58 5.08 -20.18 11.18
CA ASN A 58 3.82 -20.66 11.68
C ASN A 58 3.95 -21.01 13.17
N LEU A 59 3.22 -20.32 14.03
CA LEU A 59 3.20 -20.55 15.47
C LEU A 59 1.84 -21.04 15.97
N ASP A 60 0.83 -21.16 15.10
CA ASP A 60 -0.38 -21.92 15.43
C ASP A 60 -0.17 -23.40 15.12
N ARG A 61 -0.22 -24.22 16.17
CA ARG A 61 -0.09 -25.69 16.08
C ARG A 61 -1.28 -26.36 15.38
N ASN A 62 -2.42 -25.66 15.30
CA ASN A 62 -3.64 -26.17 14.66
C ASN A 62 -3.74 -25.76 13.19
N LEU A 63 -2.88 -24.83 12.75
CA LEU A 63 -2.88 -24.32 11.39
C LEU A 63 -1.83 -25.06 10.54
N PRO A 64 -2.20 -25.60 9.37
CA PRO A 64 -1.22 -26.15 8.44
C PRO A 64 -0.25 -25.07 7.91
N ASP A 65 1.03 -25.39 7.75
CA ASP A 65 2.04 -24.44 7.26
C ASP A 65 1.69 -23.81 5.91
N ALA A 66 1.03 -24.55 5.03
CA ALA A 66 0.58 -24.03 3.74
C ALA A 66 -0.47 -22.90 3.91
N GLU A 67 -1.34 -23.02 4.91
CA GLU A 67 -2.35 -22.01 5.22
C GLU A 67 -1.71 -20.80 5.92
N ALA A 68 -0.79 -21.03 6.87
CA ALA A 68 0.01 -19.96 7.47
C ALA A 68 0.77 -19.16 6.40
N HIS A 69 1.39 -19.85 5.44
CA HIS A 69 2.07 -19.20 4.33
C HIS A 69 1.11 -18.42 3.43
N ARG A 70 -0.10 -18.96 3.18
CA ARG A 70 -1.14 -18.25 2.42
C ARG A 70 -1.54 -16.94 3.09
N ILE A 71 -1.79 -16.95 4.40
CA ILE A 71 -2.15 -15.78 5.21
C ILE A 71 -1.01 -14.75 5.16
N ALA A 72 0.22 -15.17 5.44
CA ALA A 72 1.38 -14.29 5.40
C ALA A 72 1.58 -13.63 4.03
N MET A 73 1.43 -14.40 2.94
CA MET A 73 1.53 -13.87 1.58
C MET A 73 0.38 -12.91 1.25
N ALA A 74 -0.83 -13.15 1.75
CA ALA A 74 -1.95 -12.23 1.60
C ALA A 74 -1.69 -10.90 2.32
N TYR A 75 -1.12 -10.95 3.54
CA TYR A 75 -0.71 -9.76 4.28
C TYR A 75 0.39 -8.97 3.56
N LEU A 76 1.42 -9.66 3.05
CA LEU A 76 2.49 -9.04 2.26
C LEU A 76 1.96 -8.32 1.01
N ARG A 77 0.96 -8.90 0.33
CA ARG A 77 0.29 -8.26 -0.81
C ARG A 77 -0.52 -7.04 -0.38
N SER A 78 -1.22 -7.10 0.76
CA SER A 78 -1.92 -5.93 1.33
C SER A 78 -0.96 -4.78 1.59
N ARG A 79 0.17 -5.05 2.26
CA ARG A 79 1.21 -4.05 2.53
C ARG A 79 1.83 -3.48 1.26
N ALA A 80 2.13 -4.31 0.26
CA ALA A 80 2.63 -3.84 -1.03
C ALA A 80 1.60 -2.92 -1.74
N LEU A 81 0.31 -3.27 -1.68
CA LEU A 81 -0.77 -2.48 -2.24
C LEU A 81 -1.03 -1.18 -1.47
N TYR A 82 -0.90 -1.17 -0.15
CA TYR A 82 -0.93 0.04 0.68
C TYR A 82 0.07 1.08 0.17
N TYR A 83 1.33 0.68 -0.03
CA TYR A 83 2.36 1.59 -0.55
C TYR A 83 2.08 2.05 -1.98
N LEU A 84 1.55 1.17 -2.84
CA LEU A 84 1.12 1.56 -4.18
C LEU A 84 -0.05 2.56 -4.15
N ALA A 85 -0.98 2.42 -3.23
CA ALA A 85 -2.11 3.33 -3.06
C ALA A 85 -1.66 4.73 -2.63
N ILE A 86 -0.69 4.82 -1.71
CA ILE A 86 -0.06 6.09 -1.33
C ILE A 86 0.62 6.72 -2.55
N GLN A 87 1.45 5.95 -3.27
CA GLN A 87 2.14 6.45 -4.46
C GLN A 87 1.16 6.92 -5.56
N ALA A 88 0.04 6.22 -5.73
CA ALA A 88 -1.03 6.60 -6.64
C ALA A 88 -1.91 7.74 -6.11
N ASN A 89 -1.73 8.18 -4.85
CA ASN A 89 -2.58 9.17 -4.17
C ASN A 89 -4.07 8.79 -4.24
N SER A 90 -4.38 7.50 -4.07
CA SER A 90 -5.72 6.94 -4.26
C SER A 90 -6.48 6.75 -2.95
N ASP A 91 -7.26 7.75 -2.56
CA ASP A 91 -8.28 7.66 -1.50
C ASP A 91 -9.33 6.57 -1.79
N ARG A 92 -9.65 6.36 -3.07
CA ARG A 92 -10.55 5.29 -3.52
C ARG A 92 -10.03 3.89 -3.21
N PHE A 93 -8.71 3.66 -3.19
CA PHE A 93 -8.16 2.34 -2.86
C PHE A 93 -8.50 1.95 -1.41
N PHE A 94 -8.29 2.89 -0.47
CA PHE A 94 -8.51 2.68 0.96
C PHE A 94 -9.99 2.43 1.32
N THR A 95 -10.92 2.86 0.46
CA THR A 95 -12.36 2.64 0.62
C THR A 95 -12.91 1.48 -0.22
N ALA A 96 -12.08 0.80 -1.01
CA ALA A 96 -12.52 -0.26 -1.91
C ALA A 96 -12.68 -1.64 -1.25
N GLY A 97 -12.33 -1.76 0.04
CA GLY A 97 -12.42 -3.01 0.78
C GLY A 97 -11.35 -4.05 0.38
N VAL A 98 -10.17 -3.59 -0.05
CA VAL A 98 -9.06 -4.44 -0.52
C VAL A 98 -8.12 -4.84 0.62
N ILE A 99 -7.73 -3.88 1.45
CA ILE A 99 -6.78 -4.05 2.58
C ILE A 99 -7.40 -3.72 3.95
N SER A 100 -8.63 -3.23 3.95
CA SER A 100 -9.50 -3.07 5.12
C SER A 100 -10.92 -3.42 4.70
N ARG A 101 -11.84 -3.36 5.65
CA ARG A 101 -13.28 -3.46 5.42
C ARG A 101 -13.93 -2.17 5.91
N PRO A 102 -14.14 -1.13 5.08
CA PRO A 102 -14.60 0.18 5.56
C PRO A 102 -15.97 0.15 6.24
N ASP A 103 -16.83 -0.83 5.92
CA ASP A 103 -18.11 -1.04 6.60
C ASP A 103 -17.93 -1.59 8.04
N ASP A 104 -16.82 -2.28 8.30
CA ASP A 104 -16.49 -2.93 9.57
C ASP A 104 -15.51 -2.06 10.39
N THR A 105 -14.56 -1.40 9.73
CA THR A 105 -13.47 -0.59 10.31
C THR A 105 -13.30 0.75 9.60
N PRO A 106 -14.26 1.68 9.75
CA PRO A 106 -14.27 2.93 8.98
C PRO A 106 -13.07 3.84 9.24
N LEU A 107 -12.36 3.66 10.36
CA LEU A 107 -11.25 4.53 10.78
C LEU A 107 -9.85 3.98 10.46
N MET A 108 -9.73 2.73 9.97
CA MET A 108 -8.43 2.05 9.83
C MET A 108 -7.40 2.84 8.99
N PHE A 109 -7.85 3.54 7.95
CA PHE A 109 -7.00 4.33 7.05
C PHE A 109 -7.50 5.79 6.92
N ASP A 110 -8.14 6.31 7.96
CA ASP A 110 -8.68 7.67 7.96
C ASP A 110 -7.55 8.71 7.92
N ALA A 111 -6.41 8.41 8.53
CA ALA A 111 -5.22 9.26 8.47
C ALA A 111 -4.70 9.38 7.03
N GLU A 112 -4.46 8.26 6.32
CA GLU A 112 -3.98 8.29 4.94
C GLU A 112 -4.95 9.00 3.99
N THR A 113 -6.24 8.70 4.11
CA THR A 113 -7.26 9.34 3.26
C THR A 113 -7.37 10.84 3.55
N SER A 114 -7.25 11.26 4.81
CA SER A 114 -7.20 12.67 5.21
C SER A 114 -5.94 13.36 4.70
N HIS A 115 -4.76 12.73 4.78
CA HIS A 115 -3.51 13.28 4.24
C HIS A 115 -3.55 13.44 2.72
N ILE A 116 -4.12 12.47 1.99
CA ILE A 116 -4.31 12.57 0.53
C ILE A 116 -5.24 13.73 0.20
N LYS A 117 -6.32 13.90 0.96
CA LYS A 117 -7.26 15.01 0.78
C LYS A 117 -6.60 16.36 1.06
N ASP A 118 -5.90 16.52 2.19
CA ASP A 118 -5.19 17.77 2.53
C ASP A 118 -4.16 18.13 1.47
N ALA A 119 -3.36 17.15 1.04
CA ALA A 119 -2.40 17.35 -0.04
C ALA A 119 -3.08 17.88 -1.31
N ARG A 120 -4.21 17.28 -1.71
CA ARG A 120 -5.00 17.67 -2.89
C ARG A 120 -5.57 19.08 -2.76
N ASP A 121 -6.13 19.43 -1.61
CA ASP A 121 -6.70 20.76 -1.32
C ASP A 121 -5.62 21.85 -1.37
N ARG A 122 -4.36 21.48 -1.13
CA ARG A 122 -3.18 22.36 -1.21
C ARG A 122 -2.47 22.30 -2.56
N HIS A 123 -3.06 21.67 -3.58
CA HIS A 123 -2.46 21.42 -4.90
C HIS A 123 -1.12 20.67 -4.86
N GLY A 124 -0.97 19.78 -3.88
CA GLY A 124 0.16 18.89 -3.68
C GLY A 124 -0.21 17.41 -3.80
N THR A 125 0.69 16.57 -3.30
CA THR A 125 0.54 15.11 -3.25
C THR A 125 1.10 14.56 -1.94
N LEU A 126 0.49 13.50 -1.42
CA LEU A 126 1.11 12.66 -0.42
C LEU A 126 2.24 11.86 -1.08
N VAL A 127 3.42 11.87 -0.46
CA VAL A 127 4.62 11.20 -0.96
C VAL A 127 5.17 10.31 0.15
N LEU A 128 5.38 9.04 -0.20
CA LEU A 128 6.13 8.09 0.60
C LEU A 128 7.63 8.28 0.34
N VAL A 129 8.34 8.89 1.30
CA VAL A 129 9.77 9.20 1.20
C VAL A 129 10.62 7.99 1.58
N SER A 130 10.19 7.23 2.58
CA SER A 130 10.80 5.95 2.97
C SER A 130 9.75 4.97 3.44
N ARG A 131 10.06 3.67 3.34
CA ARG A 131 9.21 2.56 3.79
C ARG A 131 9.83 1.92 5.03
N SER A 132 9.01 1.56 6.00
CA SER A 132 9.47 0.66 7.06
C SER A 132 9.92 -0.67 6.45
N THR A 133 10.94 -1.26 7.05
CA THR A 133 11.48 -2.56 6.62
C THR A 133 10.85 -3.66 7.45
N LEU A 134 10.10 -4.55 6.82
CA LEU A 134 9.51 -5.69 7.51
C LEU A 134 10.59 -6.74 7.78
N LYS A 135 10.76 -7.13 9.06
CA LYS A 135 11.78 -8.11 9.49
C LYS A 135 11.26 -9.53 9.47
N SER A 136 10.04 -9.71 9.96
CA SER A 136 9.44 -11.03 10.13
C SER A 136 7.93 -10.95 10.05
N ILE A 137 7.34 -12.08 9.68
CA ILE A 137 5.92 -12.37 9.84
C ILE A 137 5.79 -13.66 10.65
N ARG A 138 4.92 -13.62 11.65
CA ARG A 138 4.50 -14.82 12.38
C ARG A 138 2.99 -14.95 12.26
N VAL A 139 2.51 -16.15 11.98
CA VAL A 139 1.08 -16.46 12.05
C VAL A 139 0.80 -17.11 13.39
N VAL A 140 -0.13 -16.54 14.13
CA VAL A 140 -0.47 -16.93 15.51
C VAL A 140 -1.98 -17.03 15.64
N PRO A 141 -2.50 -17.81 16.61
CA PRO A 141 -3.91 -17.71 16.97
C PRO A 141 -4.25 -16.28 17.43
N LEU A 142 -5.35 -15.72 16.93
CA LEU A 142 -5.93 -14.48 17.42
C LEU A 142 -6.65 -14.78 18.75
N PRO A 143 -6.27 -14.11 19.87
CA PRO A 143 -6.97 -14.27 21.14
C PRO A 143 -8.48 -14.07 21.00
N GLU A 144 -9.26 -14.94 21.65
CA GLU A 144 -10.72 -14.99 21.50
C GLU A 144 -11.41 -13.70 21.94
N ASP A 145 -10.88 -13.05 22.98
CA ASP A 145 -11.34 -11.78 23.49
C ASP A 145 -11.12 -10.64 22.49
N LEU A 146 -9.96 -10.58 21.83
CA LEU A 146 -9.72 -9.63 20.75
C LEU A 146 -10.62 -9.93 19.54
N ARG A 147 -10.76 -11.21 19.20
CA ARG A 147 -11.60 -11.68 18.10
C ARG A 147 -13.07 -11.31 18.30
N ALA A 148 -13.60 -11.52 19.50
CA ALA A 148 -14.96 -11.14 19.89
C ALA A 148 -15.13 -9.62 20.07
N GLY A 149 -14.08 -8.95 20.53
CA GLY A 149 -14.05 -7.51 20.80
C GLY A 149 -14.10 -6.63 19.54
N LEU A 150 -13.75 -7.17 18.36
CA LEU A 150 -13.84 -6.45 17.09
C LEU A 150 -15.27 -5.99 16.78
N GLY A 151 -16.30 -6.72 17.22
CA GLY A 151 -17.70 -6.31 17.03
C GLY A 151 -18.12 -6.14 15.56
N THR A 152 -17.36 -6.72 14.62
CA THR A 152 -17.59 -6.57 13.18
C THR A 152 -18.61 -7.60 12.68
N PRO A 153 -19.55 -7.21 11.79
CA PRO A 153 -20.42 -8.16 11.09
C PRO A 153 -19.66 -9.26 10.36
N THR A 154 -18.51 -8.91 9.78
CA THR A 154 -17.59 -9.89 9.19
C THR A 154 -16.82 -10.60 10.30
N ALA A 155 -16.99 -11.91 10.42
CA ALA A 155 -16.23 -12.69 11.40
C ALA A 155 -14.73 -12.70 11.03
N PRO A 156 -13.84 -12.22 11.91
CA PRO A 156 -12.39 -12.33 11.71
C PRO A 156 -11.94 -13.80 11.65
N MET A 157 -10.79 -14.02 11.00
CA MET A 157 -10.11 -15.31 11.06
C MET A 157 -9.75 -15.69 12.50
N ALA A 158 -9.59 -16.99 12.75
CA ALA A 158 -9.07 -17.48 14.02
C ALA A 158 -7.57 -17.17 14.19
N ASP A 159 -6.89 -16.84 13.09
CA ASP A 159 -5.47 -16.54 13.04
C ASP A 159 -5.22 -15.07 12.73
N ALA A 160 -4.10 -14.58 13.24
CA ALA A 160 -3.61 -13.22 13.06
C ALA A 160 -2.15 -13.22 12.58
N VAL A 161 -1.72 -12.06 12.12
CA VAL A 161 -0.33 -11.82 11.70
C VAL A 161 0.34 -10.97 12.76
N VAL A 162 1.44 -11.46 13.33
CA VAL A 162 2.37 -10.63 14.09
C VAL A 162 3.49 -10.17 13.17
N ILE A 163 3.70 -8.86 13.12
CA ILE A 163 4.75 -8.23 12.33
C ILE A 163 5.76 -7.56 13.22
N ASP A 164 7.03 -7.62 12.81
CA ASP A 164 8.11 -6.79 13.35
C ASP A 164 8.65 -5.92 12.22
N ALA A 165 8.67 -4.61 12.39
CA ALA A 165 9.19 -3.69 11.36
C ALA A 165 10.06 -2.59 11.96
N ASP A 166 11.08 -2.20 11.20
CA ASP A 166 11.99 -1.11 11.54
C ASP A 166 11.72 0.13 10.70
N GLY A 167 11.92 1.30 11.32
CA GLY A 167 12.02 2.56 10.60
C GLY A 167 13.28 2.65 9.72
N PRO A 168 13.32 3.63 8.81
CA PRO A 168 12.39 4.75 8.75
C PRO A 168 11.18 4.50 7.85
N GLU A 169 9.98 4.88 8.29
CA GLU A 169 8.83 5.11 7.42
C GLU A 169 8.47 6.59 7.46
N GLN A 170 8.37 7.23 6.29
CA GLN A 170 8.12 8.66 6.24
C GLN A 170 7.17 8.99 5.12
N GLN A 171 6.07 9.65 5.48
CA GLN A 171 5.11 10.24 4.57
C GLN A 171 5.14 11.76 4.73
N VAL A 172 5.16 12.45 3.59
CA VAL A 172 5.15 13.91 3.54
C VAL A 172 4.09 14.41 2.58
N ILE A 173 3.53 15.58 2.86
CA ILE A 173 2.78 16.36 1.88
C ILE A 173 3.77 17.22 1.10
N ARG A 174 3.82 17.00 -0.22
CA ARG A 174 4.67 17.77 -1.14
C ARG A 174 3.82 18.73 -1.96
N VAL A 175 4.04 20.03 -1.78
CA VAL A 175 3.41 21.10 -2.57
C VAL A 175 4.49 21.80 -3.40
N PRO A 176 4.31 21.96 -4.73
CA PRO A 176 5.31 22.63 -5.57
C PRO A 176 5.71 24.01 -5.06
N GLY A 177 7.01 24.25 -4.93
CA GLY A 177 7.56 25.53 -4.46
C GLY A 177 7.49 25.74 -2.94
N ARG A 178 7.09 24.73 -2.15
CA ARG A 178 7.10 24.77 -0.69
C ARG A 178 7.99 23.65 -0.12
N PRO A 179 8.51 23.80 1.11
CA PRO A 179 9.14 22.67 1.82
C PRO A 179 8.16 21.51 2.00
N ASP A 180 8.67 20.28 1.98
CA ASP A 180 7.89 19.08 2.33
C ASP A 180 7.44 19.16 3.80
N GLU A 181 6.20 18.75 4.07
CA GLU A 181 5.62 18.72 5.42
C GLU A 181 5.42 17.27 5.89
N PRO A 182 6.04 16.84 7.00
CA PRO A 182 5.87 15.48 7.50
C PRO A 182 4.47 15.28 8.09
N VAL A 183 3.83 14.16 7.75
CA VAL A 183 2.48 13.81 8.24
C VAL A 183 2.40 12.43 8.89
N SER A 184 3.37 11.55 8.64
CA SER A 184 3.54 10.30 9.38
C SER A 184 5.01 9.90 9.37
N THR A 185 5.55 9.54 10.54
CA THR A 185 6.98 9.26 10.74
C THR A 185 7.18 8.12 11.73
N LEU A 186 7.87 7.08 11.30
CA LEU A 186 8.60 6.14 12.15
C LEU A 186 10.08 6.47 11.98
N GLU A 187 10.76 6.91 13.04
CA GLU A 187 12.14 7.38 12.94
C GLU A 187 13.13 6.24 12.69
N ARG A 188 14.31 6.59 12.18
CA ARG A 188 15.38 5.59 12.04
C ARG A 188 15.84 5.12 13.42
N GLY A 189 15.84 3.81 13.61
CA GLY A 189 16.20 3.18 14.89
C GLY A 189 14.99 2.83 15.75
N ASP A 190 13.83 3.39 15.42
CA ASP A 190 12.56 2.95 15.99
C ASP A 190 12.10 1.67 15.30
N SER A 191 11.27 0.92 16.02
CA SER A 191 10.64 -0.30 15.54
C SER A 191 9.28 -0.46 16.19
N TYR A 192 8.36 -1.12 15.49
CA TYR A 192 7.08 -1.51 16.07
C TYR A 192 6.86 -3.01 15.92
N ARG A 193 6.00 -3.54 16.80
CA ARG A 193 5.49 -4.89 16.70
C ARG A 193 3.99 -4.87 16.87
N LEU A 194 3.28 -5.28 15.84
CA LEU A 194 1.81 -5.30 15.84
C LEU A 194 1.29 -6.72 15.71
N LEU A 195 0.18 -6.99 16.40
CA LEU A 195 -0.73 -8.09 16.11
C LEU A 195 -1.83 -7.54 15.19
N VAL A 196 -2.06 -8.19 14.07
CA VAL A 196 -3.01 -7.75 13.05
C VAL A 196 -4.05 -8.85 12.80
N GLY A 197 -5.29 -8.57 13.18
CA GLY A 197 -6.45 -9.42 12.93
C GLY A 197 -7.17 -8.99 11.65
N GLY A 198 -7.73 -9.96 10.91
CA GLY A 198 -8.36 -9.64 9.63
C GLY A 198 -9.03 -10.83 8.96
N VAL A 199 -9.30 -10.65 7.67
CA VAL A 199 -9.92 -11.65 6.79
C VAL A 199 -9.26 -11.68 5.42
N LEU A 200 -9.28 -12.84 4.76
CA LEU A 200 -8.82 -12.94 3.37
C LEU A 200 -9.91 -12.43 2.43
N VAL A 201 -9.52 -11.60 1.47
CA VAL A 201 -10.42 -11.04 0.46
C VAL A 201 -9.81 -11.19 -0.92
N THR A 202 -10.66 -11.43 -1.92
CA THR A 202 -10.28 -11.38 -3.33
C THR A 202 -11.16 -10.36 -4.03
N LYS A 203 -10.53 -9.50 -4.83
CA LYS A 203 -11.20 -8.42 -5.58
C LYS A 203 -10.79 -8.49 -7.05
N GLU A 204 -11.66 -8.01 -7.93
CA GLU A 204 -11.45 -8.11 -9.38
C GLU A 204 -10.12 -7.47 -9.82
N GLY A 205 -9.27 -8.26 -10.50
CA GLY A 205 -7.97 -7.80 -11.00
C GLY A 205 -6.85 -7.74 -9.95
N LEU A 206 -7.14 -8.08 -8.68
CA LEU A 206 -6.18 -8.13 -7.58
C LEU A 206 -6.01 -9.58 -7.07
N PRO A 207 -4.83 -9.95 -6.56
CA PRO A 207 -4.65 -11.24 -5.88
C PRO A 207 -5.42 -11.27 -4.55
N GLU A 208 -5.48 -12.43 -3.91
CA GLU A 208 -5.97 -12.55 -2.53
C GLU A 208 -5.10 -11.70 -1.59
N THR A 209 -5.76 -10.86 -0.79
CA THR A 209 -5.18 -9.93 0.17
C THR A 209 -5.74 -10.18 1.56
N PHE A 210 -5.05 -9.67 2.58
CA PHE A 210 -5.49 -9.65 3.97
C PHE A 210 -6.15 -8.29 4.26
N ALA A 211 -7.45 -8.27 4.48
CA ALA A 211 -8.18 -7.08 4.88
C ALA A 211 -8.17 -6.96 6.40
N GLU A 212 -7.58 -5.89 6.90
CA GLU A 212 -7.37 -5.67 8.33
C GLU A 212 -8.66 -5.23 9.01
N LEU A 213 -8.95 -5.87 10.15
CA LEU A 213 -10.08 -5.58 11.01
C LEU A 213 -9.64 -5.02 12.37
N GLY A 214 -8.42 -5.31 12.81
CA GLY A 214 -7.86 -4.74 14.03
C GLY A 214 -6.34 -4.79 14.02
N GLN A 215 -5.74 -3.81 14.67
CA GLN A 215 -4.32 -3.72 14.94
C GLN A 215 -4.13 -3.43 16.42
N TRP A 216 -3.19 -4.13 17.03
CA TRP A 216 -2.86 -3.93 18.44
C TRP A 216 -1.34 -3.93 18.63
N GLU A 217 -0.87 -3.06 19.52
CA GLU A 217 0.53 -3.03 19.90
C GLU A 217 0.85 -4.28 20.72
N CYS A 218 1.94 -4.96 20.38
CA CYS A 218 2.35 -6.17 21.09
C CYS A 218 2.95 -5.91 22.50
N LEU A 219 3.04 -4.64 22.87
CA LEU A 219 3.40 -4.20 24.22
C LEU A 219 2.17 -4.14 25.14
N ASP A 220 0.95 -4.19 24.60
CA ASP A 220 -0.27 -4.16 25.39
C ASP A 220 -0.44 -5.47 26.17
N PRO A 221 -0.93 -5.42 27.43
CA PRO A 221 -1.11 -6.61 28.26
C PRO A 221 -1.98 -7.70 27.60
N ASP A 222 -3.00 -7.28 26.85
CA ASP A 222 -4.00 -8.17 26.25
C ASP A 222 -3.46 -8.91 25.00
N THR A 223 -2.40 -8.39 24.38
CA THR A 223 -1.79 -8.97 23.16
C THR A 223 -0.46 -9.65 23.45
N HIS A 224 0.11 -9.40 24.63
CA HIS A 224 1.45 -9.83 25.00
C HIS A 224 1.67 -11.33 24.79
N GLY A 225 0.69 -12.17 25.19
CA GLY A 225 0.76 -13.62 25.04
C GLY A 225 0.81 -14.09 23.58
N ALA A 226 0.02 -13.47 22.70
CA ALA A 226 0.01 -13.80 21.27
C ALA A 226 1.28 -13.32 20.55
N CYS A 227 1.87 -12.24 21.05
CA CYS A 227 3.05 -11.62 20.44
C CYS A 227 4.40 -12.16 20.93
N GLN A 228 4.42 -12.89 22.04
CA GLN A 228 5.64 -13.49 22.55
C GLN A 228 6.15 -14.60 21.62
N LEU A 229 7.45 -14.61 21.39
CA LEU A 229 8.11 -15.77 20.80
C LEU A 229 8.10 -16.88 21.86
N PRO A 230 7.89 -18.16 21.47
CA PRO A 230 8.25 -19.25 22.37
C PRO A 230 9.73 -19.06 22.74
N SER A 231 10.02 -19.06 24.04
CA SER A 231 11.39 -18.94 24.54
C SER A 231 12.27 -19.93 23.77
N ALA A 232 13.33 -19.44 23.12
CA ALA A 232 14.27 -20.28 22.40
C ALA A 232 14.96 -21.23 23.40
N GLY A 233 14.36 -22.39 23.68
CA GLY A 233 14.83 -23.27 24.74
C GLY A 233 13.84 -24.30 25.30
N GLN A 234 12.94 -24.87 24.50
CA GLN A 234 12.26 -26.13 24.83
C GLN A 234 12.25 -27.07 23.62
#